data_AF-A0A6I9RIK9-F1
#
_entry.id   AF-A0A6I9RIK9-F1
#
_cell.length_a   1.000
_cell.length_b   1.000
_cell.length_c   1.000
_cell.angle_alpha   90.00
_cell.angle_beta   90.00
_cell.angle_gamma   90.00
#
_symmetry.space_group_name_H-M   'P 1'
#
loop_
_entity.id
_entity.type
_entity.pdbx_description
1 polymer ?
#
loop_
_entity_poly.entity_id
_entity_poly.type
_entity_poly.pdbx_seq_one_letter_code
_entity_poly.pdbx_strand_id
1 'polypeptide(L)'
;MMALASPTTSSYPLLPVLRSNPSSNIHPFFSFRPMYSPPSPNIRARVDVSPSVSFNPSGSFDLSLTGDDEVPQVAPPLPPTEGRFEIIINNDVIRRLDLLPIQALAGNNFHTTGDSPPEPRELLEHTVGFTINYEREDPYDTRELSEIPDIRLWFVRLDASYPWFPVVLDWRAGELARYAAMLVPHQISMKLGIVFNPEALELFVMKKAFIVYSWLKQQNIPKPKLKTCDMARMLGFGLGDELFDLIDRHPLRPS
;
A
#
# COMPACT_ATOMS: atom_id res chain seq x y z
N MET A 1 63.11 39.44 13.52
CA MET A 1 63.12 38.03 13.95
C MET A 1 61.81 37.74 14.67
N MET A 2 61.18 36.64 14.27
CA MET A 2 60.00 35.89 14.78
C MET A 2 59.61 36.10 16.27
N ALA A 3 58.40 35.85 16.75
CA ALA A 3 57.05 35.63 16.20
C ALA A 3 56.10 35.52 17.42
N LEU A 4 54.90 36.07 17.30
CA LEU A 4 53.79 35.96 18.25
C LEU A 4 53.08 34.61 18.10
N ALA A 5 52.64 34.02 19.21
CA ALA A 5 51.57 33.02 19.22
C ALA A 5 50.73 33.14 20.50
N SER A 6 49.45 33.46 20.33
CA SER A 6 48.39 33.33 21.34
C SER A 6 47.15 32.80 20.62
N PRO A 7 46.54 31.69 21.07
CA PRO A 7 45.32 31.21 20.43
C PRO A 7 44.09 31.96 20.94
N THR A 8 43.42 32.61 20.00
CA THR A 8 42.04 33.12 20.07
C THR A 8 41.04 31.98 20.19
N THR A 9 40.07 32.09 21.11
CA THR A 9 38.78 31.42 21.01
C THR A 9 37.64 32.43 21.07
N SER A 10 36.66 32.13 20.21
CA SER A 10 35.70 33.02 19.59
C SER A 10 34.50 33.33 20.48
N SER A 11 34.15 34.61 20.51
CA SER A 11 32.87 35.16 20.96
C SER A 11 31.76 34.90 19.93
N TYR A 12 30.59 34.44 20.38
CA TYR A 12 29.31 34.59 19.68
C TYR A 12 28.23 35.00 20.69
N PRO A 13 27.43 36.05 20.42
CA PRO A 13 26.34 36.47 21.30
C PRO A 13 24.98 35.83 20.93
N LEU A 14 24.32 35.34 21.98
CA LEU A 14 22.89 35.46 22.35
C LEU A 14 21.82 35.56 21.25
N LEU A 15 20.99 34.51 21.17
CA LEU A 15 19.63 34.51 20.60
C LEU A 15 18.59 34.91 21.67
N PRO A 16 17.47 35.55 21.32
CA PRO A 16 16.53 36.09 22.29
C PRO A 16 15.53 35.06 22.82
N VAL A 17 15.21 35.28 24.09
CA VAL A 17 14.19 34.65 24.92
C VAL A 17 12.78 34.85 24.33
N LEU A 18 12.00 33.76 24.21
CA LEU A 18 10.55 33.84 24.11
C LEU A 18 9.92 33.41 25.43
N ARG A 19 9.02 34.26 25.93
CA ARG A 19 8.35 34.20 27.23
C ARG A 19 7.59 32.89 27.47
N SER A 20 7.77 32.36 28.67
CA SER A 20 6.84 31.44 29.32
C SER A 20 5.60 32.18 29.82
N ASN A 21 4.44 31.54 29.71
CA ASN A 21 3.40 31.67 30.73
C ASN A 21 2.71 30.31 30.92
N PRO A 22 2.36 29.92 32.16
CA PRO A 22 1.92 28.57 32.50
C PRO A 22 0.39 28.48 32.66
N SER A 23 -0.21 27.36 32.21
CA SER A 23 -1.03 26.49 33.07
C SER A 23 -1.74 25.43 32.24
N SER A 24 -1.54 24.20 32.69
CA SER A 24 -2.09 22.91 32.31
C SER A 24 -3.61 22.84 32.03
N ASN A 25 -3.98 22.13 30.96
CA ASN A 25 -4.64 20.83 31.15
C ASN A 25 -4.49 19.93 29.91
N ILE A 26 -3.97 18.75 30.20
CA ILE A 26 -3.69 17.58 29.37
C ILE A 26 -4.82 16.60 29.78
N HIS A 27 -5.68 16.01 28.92
CA HIS A 27 -5.43 14.96 27.93
C HIS A 27 -6.77 14.58 27.20
N PRO A 28 -6.80 13.61 26.26
CA PRO A 28 -7.38 13.70 24.91
C PRO A 28 -8.75 13.01 24.77
N PHE A 29 -9.43 13.10 23.62
CA PHE A 29 -10.17 11.97 23.00
C PHE A 29 -10.65 12.40 21.60
N PHE A 30 -10.10 11.76 20.55
CA PHE A 30 -10.68 11.79 19.21
C PHE A 30 -12.00 11.02 19.23
N SER A 31 -13.11 11.69 18.97
CA SER A 31 -14.42 11.06 18.78
C SER A 31 -14.86 11.27 17.34
N PHE A 32 -14.78 10.21 16.53
CA PHE A 32 -15.48 10.13 15.26
C PHE A 32 -16.71 9.23 15.46
N ARG A 33 -17.92 9.80 15.39
CA ARG A 33 -19.17 9.05 15.24
C ARG A 33 -19.76 9.32 13.86
N PRO A 34 -20.04 8.29 13.04
CA PRO A 34 -20.95 8.43 11.92
C PRO A 34 -22.40 8.36 12.43
N MET A 35 -23.25 9.20 11.83
CA MET A 35 -24.67 9.31 12.12
C MET A 35 -25.45 8.46 11.10
N TYR A 36 -26.44 7.71 11.58
CA TYR A 36 -27.51 6.97 10.87
C TYR A 36 -27.24 5.53 10.38
N SER A 37 -28.13 4.64 10.83
CA SER A 37 -28.31 3.26 10.40
C SER A 37 -29.78 3.04 9.97
N PRO A 38 -30.04 2.28 8.89
CA PRO A 38 -31.36 1.69 8.62
C PRO A 38 -31.34 0.15 8.79
N PRO A 39 -32.51 -0.50 8.91
CA PRO A 39 -32.63 -1.88 9.40
C PRO A 39 -32.42 -2.95 8.33
N SER A 40 -31.85 -4.08 8.74
CA SER A 40 -31.61 -5.30 7.94
C SER A 40 -32.88 -6.13 7.71
N PRO A 41 -32.90 -6.97 6.65
CA PRO A 41 -33.56 -8.26 6.71
C PRO A 41 -32.58 -9.44 6.64
N ASN A 42 -32.95 -10.50 7.35
CA ASN A 42 -32.28 -11.80 7.47
C ASN A 42 -32.06 -12.51 6.11
N ILE A 43 -31.01 -13.34 6.00
CA ILE A 43 -31.08 -14.80 5.75
C ILE A 43 -29.66 -15.44 5.71
N ARG A 44 -29.62 -16.68 6.23
CA ARG A 44 -28.49 -17.60 6.46
C ARG A 44 -27.72 -18.06 5.20
N ALA A 45 -26.42 -18.30 5.32
CA ALA A 45 -25.78 -19.64 5.41
C ALA A 45 -24.26 -19.54 5.20
N ARG A 46 -23.50 -20.21 6.06
CA ARG A 46 -22.04 -20.14 6.20
C ARG A 46 -21.36 -21.09 5.21
N VAL A 47 -20.49 -20.57 4.35
CA VAL A 47 -19.46 -21.32 3.63
C VAL A 47 -18.15 -20.56 3.81
N ASP A 48 -17.12 -21.26 4.26
CA ASP A 48 -15.77 -20.74 4.43
C ASP A 48 -15.17 -20.53 3.04
N VAL A 49 -15.23 -19.29 2.55
CA VAL A 49 -14.73 -18.88 1.24
C VAL A 49 -13.67 -17.81 1.50
N SER A 50 -12.42 -18.09 1.13
CA SER A 50 -11.43 -17.02 0.92
C SER A 50 -12.06 -16.04 -0.07
N PRO A 51 -12.38 -14.79 0.31
CA PRO A 51 -13.12 -13.90 -0.56
C PRO A 51 -12.24 -13.56 -1.76
N SER A 52 -12.55 -14.18 -2.91
CA SER A 52 -11.94 -13.87 -4.18
C SER A 52 -12.60 -12.59 -4.69
N VAL A 53 -12.00 -11.46 -4.37
CA VAL A 53 -12.46 -10.17 -4.87
C VAL A 53 -11.97 -10.01 -6.31
N SER A 54 -12.90 -9.93 -7.26
CA SER A 54 -12.58 -9.59 -8.65
C SER A 54 -12.36 -8.09 -8.80
N PHE A 55 -11.63 -7.68 -9.83
CA PHE A 55 -11.33 -6.27 -10.08
C PHE A 55 -11.41 -5.97 -11.57
N ASN A 56 -12.18 -4.95 -11.94
CA ASN A 56 -12.17 -4.40 -13.30
C ASN A 56 -11.60 -2.97 -13.29
N PRO A 57 -10.32 -2.80 -13.66
CA PRO A 57 -9.72 -1.47 -13.73
C PRO A 57 -10.37 -0.53 -14.75
N SER A 58 -11.12 -1.10 -15.69
CA SER A 58 -11.74 -0.42 -16.83
C SER A 58 -13.21 -0.05 -16.58
N GLY A 59 -13.70 -0.22 -15.35
CA GLY A 59 -15.10 0.01 -14.99
C GLY A 59 -15.56 1.39 -15.45
N SER A 60 -16.35 1.43 -16.52
CA SER A 60 -16.89 2.66 -17.09
C SER A 60 -17.75 3.35 -16.04
N PHE A 61 -17.40 4.58 -15.66
CA PHE A 61 -18.20 5.45 -14.80
C PHE A 61 -19.44 6.01 -15.52
N ASP A 62 -20.05 5.23 -16.42
CA ASP A 62 -21.27 5.65 -17.08
C ASP A 62 -22.46 5.27 -16.20
N LEU A 63 -22.78 6.14 -15.24
CA LEU A 63 -24.04 6.11 -14.50
C LEU A 63 -25.16 6.68 -15.39
N SER A 64 -25.30 6.19 -16.62
CA SER A 64 -26.49 6.44 -17.42
C SER A 64 -27.64 5.65 -16.80
N LEU A 65 -28.58 6.38 -16.18
CA LEU A 65 -29.85 5.89 -15.67
C LEU A 65 -30.81 5.53 -16.82
N THR A 66 -30.34 4.73 -17.77
CA THR A 66 -31.13 4.17 -18.85
C THR A 66 -30.97 2.66 -18.82
N GLY A 67 -32.09 1.98 -18.59
CA GLY A 67 -32.15 0.55 -18.36
C GLY A 67 -31.63 -0.28 -19.53
N ASP A 68 -31.30 -1.52 -19.17
CA ASP A 68 -30.80 -2.60 -20.03
C ASP A 68 -29.47 -2.32 -20.75
N ASP A 69 -28.37 -2.58 -20.04
CA ASP A 69 -27.16 -3.10 -20.66
C ASP A 69 -26.47 -4.08 -19.67
N GLU A 70 -26.29 -5.32 -20.12
CA GLU A 70 -25.56 -6.37 -19.43
C GLU A 70 -24.09 -5.97 -19.26
N VAL A 71 -23.77 -5.18 -18.22
CA VAL A 71 -22.36 -4.98 -17.85
C VAL A 71 -21.78 -6.38 -17.53
N PRO A 72 -20.70 -6.84 -18.19
CA PRO A 72 -20.18 -8.18 -17.96
C PRO A 72 -19.74 -8.35 -16.50
N GLN A 73 -20.11 -9.48 -15.88
CA GLN A 73 -19.60 -9.85 -14.57
C GLN A 73 -18.07 -9.99 -14.65
N VAL A 74 -17.36 -9.42 -13.69
CA VAL A 74 -15.90 -9.42 -13.71
C VAL A 74 -15.39 -10.82 -13.42
N ALA A 75 -14.50 -11.32 -14.30
CA ALA A 75 -13.89 -12.63 -14.12
C ALA A 75 -13.12 -12.68 -12.78
N PRO A 76 -13.18 -13.82 -12.07
CA PRO A 76 -12.41 -14.00 -10.84
C PRO A 76 -10.90 -13.92 -11.12
N PRO A 77 -10.09 -13.48 -10.13
CA PRO A 77 -8.63 -13.47 -10.27
C PRO A 77 -8.11 -14.89 -10.53
N LEU A 78 -6.97 -14.98 -11.21
CA LEU A 78 -6.29 -16.26 -11.40
C LEU A 78 -5.86 -16.82 -10.04
N PRO A 79 -5.71 -18.15 -9.92
CA PRO A 79 -5.15 -18.72 -8.71
C PRO A 79 -3.75 -18.15 -8.41
N PRO A 80 -3.34 -18.13 -7.12
CA PRO A 80 -1.98 -17.77 -6.71
C PRO A 80 -0.89 -18.42 -7.57
N THR A 81 0.13 -17.65 -7.91
CA THR A 81 1.30 -18.15 -8.63
C THR A 81 2.04 -19.17 -7.76
N GLU A 82 2.36 -20.34 -8.32
CA GLU A 82 3.11 -21.38 -7.62
C GLU A 82 4.50 -20.87 -7.20
N GLY A 83 4.91 -21.18 -5.97
CA GLY A 83 6.21 -20.76 -5.43
C GLY A 83 6.27 -19.29 -4.98
N ARG A 84 5.15 -18.57 -4.95
CA ARG A 84 5.12 -17.21 -4.40
C ARG A 84 5.43 -17.19 -2.90
N PHE A 85 6.04 -16.10 -2.45
CA PHE A 85 6.22 -15.88 -1.02
C PHE A 85 4.91 -15.44 -0.37
N GLU A 86 4.57 -16.06 0.75
CA GLU A 86 3.32 -15.76 1.45
C GLU A 86 3.61 -15.02 2.76
N ILE A 87 3.07 -13.81 2.89
CA ILE A 87 3.10 -13.05 4.13
C ILE A 87 1.86 -13.39 4.93
N ILE A 88 2.06 -14.03 6.07
CA ILE A 88 0.97 -14.34 6.99
C ILE A 88 0.85 -13.21 8.00
N ILE A 89 -0.32 -12.57 8.05
CA ILE A 89 -0.65 -11.56 9.07
C ILE A 89 -1.87 -12.03 9.86
N ASN A 90 -1.86 -11.75 11.16
CA ASN A 90 -2.97 -12.04 12.07
C ASN A 90 -3.33 -10.79 12.89
N ASN A 91 -4.35 -10.91 13.76
CA ASN A 91 -4.80 -9.81 14.62
C ASN A 91 -3.67 -9.17 15.43
N ASP A 92 -2.70 -9.94 15.95
CA ASP A 92 -1.62 -9.41 16.77
C ASP A 92 -0.60 -8.61 15.95
N VAL A 93 -0.23 -9.13 14.77
CA VAL A 93 0.61 -8.42 13.80
C VAL A 93 -0.04 -7.10 13.40
N ILE A 94 -1.34 -7.13 13.11
CA ILE A 94 -2.12 -5.94 12.71
C ILE A 94 -2.18 -4.91 13.84
N ARG A 95 -2.58 -5.32 15.05
CA ARG A 95 -2.71 -4.42 16.22
C ARG A 95 -1.39 -3.76 16.61
N ARG A 96 -0.27 -4.48 16.50
CA ARG A 96 1.07 -3.97 16.82
C ARG A 96 1.71 -3.21 15.65
N LEU A 97 1.03 -3.17 14.50
CA LEU A 97 1.55 -2.65 13.25
C LEU A 97 2.91 -3.29 12.89
N ASP A 98 3.07 -4.58 13.19
CA ASP A 98 4.34 -5.28 13.12
C ASP A 98 4.70 -5.59 11.66
N LEU A 99 5.89 -5.14 11.22
CA LEU A 99 6.40 -5.39 9.87
C LEU A 99 7.48 -6.49 9.84
N LEU A 100 7.73 -7.18 10.96
CA LEU A 100 8.65 -8.32 11.00
C LEU A 100 8.35 -9.38 9.93
N PRO A 101 7.09 -9.72 9.59
CA PRO A 101 6.83 -10.66 8.49
C PRO A 101 7.41 -10.22 7.14
N ILE A 102 7.45 -8.90 6.89
CA ILE A 102 8.06 -8.32 5.69
C ILE A 102 9.59 -8.39 5.79
N GLN A 103 10.13 -8.12 6.98
CA GLN A 103 11.56 -8.22 7.25
C GLN A 103 12.06 -9.66 7.20
N ALA A 104 11.22 -10.63 7.50
CA ALA A 104 11.52 -12.06 7.42
C ALA A 104 11.50 -12.55 5.96
N LEU A 105 10.60 -12.04 5.10
CA LEU A 105 10.77 -12.22 3.65
C LEU A 105 12.09 -11.60 3.18
N ALA A 106 12.52 -10.57 3.89
CA ALA A 106 13.82 -10.02 3.70
C ALA A 106 14.99 -10.89 4.17
N GLY A 107 14.88 -11.62 5.29
CA GLY A 107 16.02 -12.35 5.85
C GLY A 107 16.01 -13.87 5.70
N ASN A 108 14.87 -14.55 5.54
CA ASN A 108 14.72 -15.91 6.10
C ASN A 108 14.45 -17.06 5.11
N ASN A 109 14.29 -16.82 3.80
CA ASN A 109 14.06 -17.93 2.85
C ASN A 109 15.27 -18.30 2.00
N PHE A 110 16.42 -17.69 2.23
CA PHE A 110 17.63 -18.01 1.50
C PHE A 110 18.47 -19.01 2.28
N HIS A 111 18.72 -20.18 1.69
CA HIS A 111 19.76 -21.10 2.12
C HIS A 111 21.14 -20.47 1.86
N THR A 112 21.44 -19.36 2.54
CA THR A 112 22.79 -18.83 2.64
C THR A 112 22.88 -18.14 4.00
N THR A 113 23.70 -18.73 4.85
CA THR A 113 24.18 -18.15 6.10
C THR A 113 24.69 -16.72 5.86
N GLY A 114 23.98 -15.70 6.36
CA GLY A 114 24.52 -14.35 6.49
C GLY A 114 23.49 -13.23 6.30
N ASP A 115 23.08 -12.61 7.41
CA ASP A 115 22.67 -11.21 7.72
C ASP A 115 22.34 -10.21 6.57
N SER A 116 21.82 -10.65 5.43
CA SER A 116 21.50 -9.78 4.30
C SER A 116 20.01 -9.82 3.95
N PRO A 117 19.40 -8.65 3.64
CA PRO A 117 18.03 -8.57 3.13
C PRO A 117 17.94 -9.27 1.75
N PRO A 118 16.73 -9.55 1.23
CA PRO A 118 16.54 -10.46 0.12
C PRO A 118 16.97 -9.71 -1.13
N GLU A 119 17.52 -10.40 -2.10
CA GLU A 119 17.83 -9.74 -3.35
C GLU A 119 16.51 -9.28 -4.00
N PRO A 120 16.33 -7.97 -4.29
CA PRO A 120 15.10 -7.44 -4.88
C PRO A 120 14.65 -8.19 -6.14
N ARG A 121 15.59 -8.81 -6.86
CA ARG A 121 15.33 -9.66 -8.04
C ARG A 121 14.53 -10.90 -7.70
N GLU A 122 14.82 -11.55 -6.58
CA GLU A 122 14.15 -12.81 -6.19
C GLU A 122 12.70 -12.57 -5.78
N LEU A 123 12.44 -11.48 -5.04
CA LEU A 123 11.08 -11.05 -4.72
C LEU A 123 10.27 -10.73 -5.98
N LEU A 124 10.93 -10.17 -7.00
CA LEU A 124 10.31 -9.83 -8.27
C LEU A 124 10.04 -11.06 -9.16
N GLU A 125 10.79 -12.15 -8.99
CA GLU A 125 10.65 -13.40 -9.74
C GLU A 125 9.59 -14.32 -9.12
N HIS A 126 9.62 -14.49 -7.80
CA HIS A 126 8.69 -15.38 -7.10
C HIS A 126 7.35 -14.71 -6.82
N THR A 127 7.33 -13.37 -6.76
CA THR A 127 6.18 -12.57 -6.33
C THR A 127 5.75 -12.83 -4.88
N VAL A 128 4.88 -11.98 -4.37
CA VAL A 128 4.45 -11.99 -2.98
C VAL A 128 2.92 -11.90 -2.87
N GLY A 129 2.33 -12.71 -2.00
CA GLY A 129 0.92 -12.64 -1.61
C GLY A 129 0.75 -12.46 -0.11
N PHE A 130 -0.48 -12.18 0.33
CA PHE A 130 -0.81 -12.16 1.76
C PHE A 130 -1.91 -13.14 2.15
N THR A 131 -1.69 -13.82 3.25
CA THR A 131 -2.70 -14.58 3.98
C THR A 131 -3.08 -13.79 5.21
N ILE A 132 -4.32 -13.29 5.24
CA ILE A 132 -4.83 -12.42 6.32
C ILE A 132 -5.73 -13.25 7.23
N ASN A 133 -5.15 -13.75 8.32
CA ASN A 133 -5.85 -14.51 9.36
C ASN A 133 -6.45 -13.54 10.38
N TYR A 134 -7.51 -12.83 9.97
CA TYR A 134 -8.16 -11.82 10.80
C TYR A 134 -9.45 -12.36 11.43
N GLU A 135 -9.43 -12.56 12.74
CA GLU A 135 -10.60 -12.88 13.55
C GLU A 135 -11.41 -11.61 13.80
N ARG A 136 -12.65 -11.57 13.30
CA ARG A 136 -13.57 -10.45 13.52
C ARG A 136 -14.13 -10.52 14.94
N GLU A 137 -14.23 -9.37 15.60
CA GLU A 137 -14.83 -9.27 16.94
C GLU A 137 -16.32 -9.60 16.91
N ASP A 138 -17.03 -9.10 15.90
CA ASP A 138 -18.41 -9.46 15.61
C ASP A 138 -18.46 -10.53 14.50
N PRO A 139 -18.94 -11.75 14.79
CA PRO A 139 -19.11 -12.80 13.79
C PRO A 139 -20.09 -12.45 12.66
N TYR A 140 -20.94 -11.44 12.84
CA TYR A 140 -21.92 -10.98 11.86
C TYR A 140 -21.44 -9.77 11.04
N ASP A 141 -20.22 -9.27 11.28
CA ASP A 141 -19.63 -8.20 10.47
C ASP A 141 -19.31 -8.72 9.06
N THR A 142 -20.11 -8.29 8.09
CA THR A 142 -20.02 -8.71 6.67
C THR A 142 -19.09 -7.83 5.84
N ARG A 143 -18.42 -6.84 6.44
CA ARG A 143 -17.52 -5.97 5.70
C ARG A 143 -16.35 -6.75 5.10
N GLU A 144 -15.93 -6.32 3.91
CA GLU A 144 -14.70 -6.83 3.31
C GLU A 144 -13.49 -6.41 4.13
N LEU A 145 -12.41 -7.20 4.07
CA LEU A 145 -11.20 -6.92 4.86
C LEU A 145 -10.61 -5.54 4.54
N SER A 146 -10.76 -5.08 3.29
CA SER A 146 -10.32 -3.77 2.83
C SER A 146 -11.16 -2.60 3.38
N GLU A 147 -12.29 -2.88 4.01
CA GLU A 147 -13.12 -1.88 4.70
C GLU A 147 -12.84 -1.81 6.21
N ILE A 148 -12.05 -2.73 6.76
CA ILE A 148 -11.72 -2.80 8.19
C ILE A 148 -10.55 -1.85 8.50
N PRO A 149 -10.74 -0.80 9.34
CA PRO A 149 -9.73 0.25 9.57
C PRO A 149 -8.39 -0.28 10.08
N ASP A 150 -8.38 -1.26 10.97
CA ASP A 150 -7.17 -1.80 11.58
C ASP A 150 -6.26 -2.47 10.56
N ILE A 151 -6.86 -3.28 9.67
CA ILE A 151 -6.16 -3.94 8.57
C ILE A 151 -5.58 -2.87 7.64
N ARG A 152 -6.39 -1.90 7.24
CA ARG A 152 -5.95 -0.80 6.38
C ARG A 152 -4.80 -0.01 7.01
N LEU A 153 -4.84 0.26 8.32
CA LEU A 153 -3.78 0.98 9.02
C LEU A 153 -2.45 0.22 8.96
N TRP A 154 -2.48 -1.11 9.07
CA TRP A 154 -1.29 -1.93 8.87
C TRP A 154 -0.72 -1.78 7.45
N PHE A 155 -1.57 -1.82 6.43
CA PHE A 155 -1.16 -1.59 5.03
C PHE A 155 -0.66 -0.16 4.79
N VAL A 156 -1.23 0.85 5.46
CA VAL A 156 -0.72 2.23 5.42
C VAL A 156 0.71 2.29 5.97
N ARG A 157 1.00 1.60 7.08
CA ARG A 157 2.37 1.52 7.62
C ARG A 157 3.31 0.78 6.67
N LEU A 158 2.85 -0.31 6.06
CA LEU A 158 3.61 -1.03 5.04
C LEU A 158 3.94 -0.10 3.86
N ASP A 159 2.97 0.64 3.33
CA ASP A 159 3.16 1.62 2.25
C ASP A 159 4.17 2.70 2.61
N ALA A 160 4.12 3.19 3.85
CA ALA A 160 5.02 4.23 4.32
C ALA A 160 6.47 3.71 4.47
N SER A 161 6.63 2.44 4.88
CA SER A 161 7.95 1.85 5.17
C SER A 161 8.60 1.25 3.91
N TYR A 162 7.78 0.68 3.03
CA TYR A 162 8.21 0.00 1.80
C TYR A 162 7.33 0.47 0.62
N PRO A 163 7.44 1.73 0.18
CA PRO A 163 6.51 2.27 -0.80
C PRO A 163 6.64 1.66 -2.20
N TRP A 164 7.75 0.95 -2.47
CA TRP A 164 7.99 0.17 -3.70
C TRP A 164 7.29 -1.21 -3.70
N PHE A 165 6.81 -1.67 -2.53
CA PHE A 165 6.26 -3.02 -2.32
C PHE A 165 5.21 -3.48 -3.36
N PRO A 166 4.32 -2.62 -3.90
CA PRO A 166 3.35 -3.06 -4.92
C PRO A 166 3.96 -3.78 -6.14
N VAL A 167 5.22 -3.49 -6.47
CA VAL A 167 5.87 -4.07 -7.65
C VAL A 167 6.27 -5.54 -7.49
N VAL A 168 6.37 -6.05 -6.26
CA VAL A 168 6.68 -7.46 -5.98
C VAL A 168 5.43 -8.32 -5.74
N LEU A 169 4.23 -7.72 -5.76
CA LEU A 169 3.00 -8.46 -5.52
C LEU A 169 2.68 -9.43 -6.66
N ASP A 170 1.97 -10.51 -6.35
CA ASP A 170 1.39 -11.41 -7.34
C ASP A 170 0.20 -10.73 -8.05
N TRP A 171 0.50 -9.98 -9.11
CA TRP A 171 -0.49 -9.21 -9.85
C TRP A 171 -1.56 -10.10 -10.48
N ARG A 172 -1.20 -11.33 -10.89
CA ARG A 172 -2.09 -12.27 -11.57
C ARG A 172 -3.19 -12.76 -10.62
N ALA A 173 -2.84 -12.95 -9.35
CA ALA A 173 -3.77 -13.32 -8.29
C ALA A 173 -4.57 -12.14 -7.73
N GLY A 174 -4.44 -10.94 -8.30
CA GLY A 174 -5.18 -9.75 -7.86
C GLY A 174 -4.63 -9.08 -6.60
N GLU A 175 -3.43 -9.47 -6.14
CA GLU A 175 -2.84 -8.91 -4.91
C GLU A 175 -2.59 -7.40 -5.01
N LEU A 176 -2.25 -6.90 -6.20
CA LEU A 176 -2.08 -5.46 -6.43
C LEU A 176 -3.39 -4.68 -6.24
N ALA A 177 -4.51 -5.21 -6.76
CA ALA A 177 -5.82 -4.57 -6.59
C ALA A 177 -6.25 -4.60 -5.12
N ARG A 178 -6.03 -5.73 -4.43
CA ARG A 178 -6.31 -5.87 -3.00
C ARG A 178 -5.46 -4.91 -2.16
N TYR A 179 -4.17 -4.77 -2.47
CA TYR A 179 -3.27 -3.81 -1.82
C TYR A 179 -3.75 -2.37 -2.05
N ALA A 180 -4.13 -2.01 -3.27
CA ALA A 180 -4.68 -0.70 -3.57
C ALA A 180 -5.98 -0.44 -2.79
N ALA A 181 -6.86 -1.44 -2.65
CA ALA A 181 -8.10 -1.31 -1.86
C ALA A 181 -7.85 -1.01 -0.38
N MET A 182 -6.74 -1.48 0.19
CA MET A 182 -6.37 -1.13 1.56
C MET A 182 -6.03 0.37 1.71
N LEU A 183 -5.55 1.01 0.65
CA LEU A 183 -4.97 2.36 0.68
C LEU A 183 -5.85 3.42 0.01
N VAL A 184 -6.70 3.02 -0.93
CA VAL A 184 -7.50 3.90 -1.77
C VAL A 184 -8.99 3.71 -1.42
N PRO A 185 -9.78 4.80 -1.32
CA PRO A 185 -11.23 4.71 -1.21
C PRO A 185 -11.81 3.86 -2.34
N HIS A 186 -12.68 2.92 -1.97
CA HIS A 186 -13.33 2.01 -2.90
C HIS A 186 -14.71 1.61 -2.36
N GLN A 187 -15.48 0.95 -3.21
CA GLN A 187 -16.73 0.27 -2.88
C GLN A 187 -16.63 -1.20 -3.32
N ILE A 188 -17.36 -2.07 -2.65
CA ILE A 188 -17.46 -3.48 -3.02
C ILE A 188 -18.77 -3.70 -3.76
N SER A 189 -18.67 -4.23 -4.98
CA SER A 189 -19.81 -4.59 -5.83
C SER A 189 -19.83 -6.10 -6.06
N MET A 190 -20.98 -6.74 -5.84
CA MET A 190 -21.15 -8.16 -6.14
C MET A 190 -20.96 -8.49 -7.62
N LYS A 191 -21.20 -7.50 -8.51
CA LYS A 191 -21.12 -7.65 -9.97
C LYS A 191 -19.75 -7.23 -10.51
N LEU A 192 -19.23 -6.11 -10.00
CA LEU A 192 -18.03 -5.45 -10.52
C LEU A 192 -16.77 -5.71 -9.68
N GLY A 193 -16.92 -6.32 -8.51
CA GLY A 193 -15.84 -6.48 -7.55
C GLY A 193 -15.43 -5.15 -6.93
N ILE A 194 -14.12 -4.89 -6.82
CA ILE A 194 -13.60 -3.62 -6.26
C ILE A 194 -13.84 -2.49 -7.25
N VAL A 195 -14.56 -1.45 -6.81
CA VAL A 195 -14.77 -0.21 -7.57
C VAL A 195 -14.07 0.93 -6.85
N PHE A 196 -12.95 1.40 -7.40
CA PHE A 196 -12.17 2.49 -6.80
C PHE A 196 -12.81 3.86 -7.04
N ASN A 197 -12.56 4.80 -6.13
CA ASN A 197 -12.69 6.20 -6.48
C ASN A 197 -11.62 6.56 -7.53
N PRO A 198 -11.99 7.12 -8.69
CA PRO A 198 -11.08 7.27 -9.82
C PRO A 198 -9.96 8.28 -9.55
N GLU A 199 -10.29 9.43 -8.95
CA GLU A 199 -9.33 10.49 -8.63
C GLU A 199 -8.31 10.00 -7.60
N ALA A 200 -8.77 9.27 -6.58
CA ALA A 200 -7.89 8.72 -5.56
C ALA A 200 -6.98 7.62 -6.12
N LEU A 201 -7.51 6.78 -7.03
CA LEU A 201 -6.71 5.75 -7.70
C LEU A 201 -5.67 6.35 -8.64
N GLU A 202 -6.01 7.41 -9.37
CA GLU A 202 -5.07 8.14 -10.23
C GLU A 202 -3.90 8.69 -9.41
N LEU A 203 -4.18 9.39 -8.31
CA LEU A 203 -3.14 9.90 -7.42
C LEU A 203 -2.27 8.78 -6.84
N PHE A 204 -2.88 7.65 -6.47
CA PHE A 204 -2.15 6.48 -6.02
C PHE A 204 -1.20 5.96 -7.10
N VAL A 205 -1.70 5.73 -8.33
CA VAL A 205 -0.89 5.22 -9.45
C VAL A 205 0.24 6.18 -9.81
N MET A 206 -0.03 7.49 -9.85
CA MET A 206 1.01 8.48 -10.12
C MET A 206 2.09 8.46 -9.04
N LYS A 207 1.71 8.50 -7.75
CA LYS A 207 2.66 8.36 -6.63
C LYS A 207 3.50 7.09 -6.79
N LYS A 208 2.87 5.96 -7.11
CA LYS A 208 3.55 4.67 -7.29
C LYS A 208 4.49 4.65 -8.49
N ALA A 209 4.14 5.30 -9.60
CA ALA A 209 5.01 5.40 -10.76
C ALA A 209 6.34 6.08 -10.42
N PHE A 210 6.30 7.23 -9.73
CA PHE A 210 7.49 7.94 -9.28
C PHE A 210 8.40 7.06 -8.42
N ILE A 211 7.82 6.37 -7.44
CA ILE A 211 8.55 5.57 -6.46
C ILE A 211 9.11 4.30 -7.08
N VAL A 212 8.27 3.51 -7.74
CA VAL A 212 8.63 2.19 -8.28
C VAL A 212 9.65 2.33 -9.39
N TYR A 213 9.47 3.27 -10.33
CA TYR A 213 10.45 3.49 -11.40
C TYR A 213 11.83 3.84 -10.84
N SER A 214 11.87 4.81 -9.90
CA SER A 214 13.12 5.24 -9.25
C SER A 214 13.77 4.11 -8.47
N TRP A 215 12.99 3.35 -7.70
CA TRP A 215 13.49 2.23 -6.91
C TRP A 215 14.03 1.10 -7.81
N LEU A 216 13.32 0.72 -8.88
CA LEU A 216 13.78 -0.31 -9.81
C LEU A 216 15.12 0.09 -10.48
N LYS A 217 15.31 1.37 -10.81
CA LYS A 217 16.59 1.88 -11.31
C LYS A 217 17.69 1.76 -10.27
N GLN A 218 17.43 2.16 -9.02
CA GLN A 218 18.39 2.07 -7.92
C GLN A 218 18.82 0.62 -7.65
N GLN A 219 17.90 -0.34 -7.76
CA GLN A 219 18.16 -1.77 -7.59
C GLN A 219 18.74 -2.45 -8.86
N ASN A 220 19.06 -1.68 -9.91
CA ASN A 220 19.58 -2.19 -11.19
C ASN A 220 18.71 -3.31 -11.79
N ILE A 221 17.38 -3.16 -11.70
CA ILE A 221 16.42 -4.07 -12.32
C ILE A 221 16.28 -3.72 -13.81
N PRO A 222 16.37 -4.71 -14.72
CA PRO A 222 16.24 -4.45 -16.15
C PRO A 222 14.84 -3.93 -16.50
N LYS A 223 14.77 -3.04 -17.50
CA LYS A 223 13.52 -2.48 -18.04
C LYS A 223 12.59 -1.88 -16.98
N PRO A 224 13.07 -0.96 -16.11
CA PRO A 224 12.29 -0.39 -15.00
C PRO A 224 11.02 0.32 -15.48
N LYS A 225 11.10 0.99 -16.64
CA LYS A 225 9.96 1.65 -17.30
C LYS A 225 8.86 0.66 -17.67
N LEU A 226 9.21 -0.42 -18.36
CA LEU A 226 8.25 -1.45 -18.78
C LEU A 226 7.52 -2.03 -17.56
N LYS A 227 8.26 -2.41 -16.52
CA LYS A 227 7.67 -3.00 -15.31
C LYS A 227 6.75 -2.01 -14.56
N THR A 228 7.13 -0.73 -14.54
CA THR A 228 6.29 0.32 -13.94
C THR A 228 5.00 0.53 -14.76
N CYS A 229 5.09 0.55 -16.10
CA CYS A 229 3.92 0.61 -16.97
C CYS A 229 3.01 -0.61 -16.82
N ASP A 230 3.58 -1.81 -16.69
CA ASP A 230 2.80 -3.03 -16.49
C ASP A 230 2.04 -3.01 -15.17
N MET A 231 2.68 -2.57 -14.08
CA MET A 231 2.02 -2.37 -12.79
C MET A 231 0.86 -1.36 -12.89
N ALA A 232 1.07 -0.22 -13.56
CA ALA A 232 0.01 0.78 -13.75
C ALA A 232 -1.14 0.24 -14.61
N ARG A 233 -0.83 -0.56 -15.64
CA ARG A 233 -1.83 -1.18 -16.53
C ARG A 233 -2.72 -2.15 -15.76
N MET A 234 -2.16 -2.90 -14.80
CA MET A 234 -2.94 -3.76 -13.92
C MET A 234 -3.98 -2.99 -13.10
N LEU A 235 -3.79 -1.67 -12.90
CA LEU A 235 -4.73 -0.76 -12.24
C LEU A 235 -5.55 0.10 -13.22
N GLY A 236 -5.41 -0.11 -14.53
CA GLY A 236 -6.20 0.59 -15.57
C GLY A 236 -5.54 1.81 -16.18
N PHE A 237 -4.26 2.06 -15.89
CA PHE A 237 -3.58 3.28 -16.33
C PHE A 237 -2.51 2.98 -17.37
N GLY A 238 -2.48 3.78 -18.43
CA GLY A 238 -1.35 3.88 -19.35
C GLY A 238 -0.43 5.01 -18.91
N LEU A 239 0.85 4.75 -18.73
CA LEU A 239 1.85 5.78 -18.44
C LEU A 239 2.58 6.17 -19.72
N GLY A 240 2.65 7.48 -19.99
CA GLY A 240 3.39 8.06 -21.11
C GLY A 240 4.89 8.12 -20.85
N ASP A 241 5.66 8.18 -21.94
CA ASP A 241 7.12 8.22 -21.91
C ASP A 241 7.66 9.49 -21.25
N GLU A 242 6.94 10.60 -21.43
CA GLU A 242 7.28 11.93 -20.96
C GLU A 242 7.33 12.00 -19.43
N LEU A 243 6.54 11.18 -18.73
CA LEU A 243 6.56 11.07 -17.28
C LEU A 243 7.93 10.55 -16.81
N PHE A 244 8.46 9.53 -17.46
CA PHE A 244 9.75 8.95 -17.09
C PHE A 244 10.90 9.92 -17.39
N ASP A 245 10.82 10.65 -18.50
CA ASP A 245 11.78 11.72 -18.83
C ASP A 245 11.75 12.85 -17.80
N LEU A 246 10.59 13.13 -17.21
CA LEU A 246 10.47 14.09 -16.11
C LEU A 246 11.09 13.56 -14.81
N ILE A 247 10.84 12.30 -14.46
CA ILE A 247 11.42 11.66 -13.27
C ILE A 247 12.95 11.60 -13.39
N ASP A 248 13.49 11.28 -14.57
CA ASP A 248 14.93 11.20 -14.78
C ASP A 248 15.63 12.57 -14.70
N ARG A 249 14.94 13.64 -15.08
CA ARG A 249 15.42 15.02 -14.87
C ARG A 249 15.37 15.46 -13.41
N HIS A 250 14.48 14.88 -12.62
CA HIS A 250 14.25 15.24 -11.22
C HIS A 250 14.23 13.98 -10.33
N PRO A 251 15.38 13.30 -10.18
CA PRO A 251 15.44 12.01 -9.50
C PRO A 251 15.03 12.15 -8.03
N LEU A 252 14.25 11.19 -7.55
CA LEU A 252 13.94 11.06 -6.13
C LEU A 252 15.22 10.74 -5.37
N ARG A 253 15.53 11.51 -4.33
CA ARG A 253 16.62 11.18 -3.42
C ARG A 253 16.24 9.94 -2.61
N PRO A 254 17.16 8.97 -2.43
CA PRO A 254 16.96 7.90 -1.47
C PRO A 254 16.70 8.52 -0.10
N SER A 255 15.68 7.99 0.59
CA SER A 255 15.45 8.28 2.02
C SER A 255 16.41 7.44 2.86
#